data_AF-A0A7T1LBS2-F1
#
_entry.id   AF-A0A7T1LBS2-F1
#
_cell.length_a   1.000
_cell.length_b   1.000
_cell.length_c   1.000
_cell.angle_alpha   90.00
_cell.angle_beta   90.00
_cell.angle_gamma   90.00
#
_symmetry.space_group_name_H-M   'P 1'
#
loop_
_entity.id
_entity.type
_entity.pdbx_description
1 polymer ?
#
loop_
_entity_poly.entity_id
_entity_poly.type
_entity_poly.pdbx_seq_one_letter_code
_entity_poly.pdbx_strand_id
1 'polypeptide(L)' 'MANNPSIKVVTIPLNHGGYFNSEFFNNLHALDKKIYTHTIHTYDELTKYSALGIDGFYTGLLLPSDLERLSSLR' A
#
# COMPACT_ATOMS: atom_id res chain seq x y z
N MET A 1 -11.80 -3.15 -15.24
CA MET A 1 -11.60 -1.69 -15.11
C MET A 1 -10.91 -1.18 -16.37
N ALA A 2 -11.35 -0.06 -16.96
CA ALA A 2 -10.64 0.51 -18.11
C ALA A 2 -9.28 1.04 -17.63
N ASN A 3 -8.18 0.55 -18.22
CA ASN A 3 -6.85 1.02 -17.86
C ASN A 3 -6.66 2.44 -18.38
N ASN A 4 -6.56 3.42 -17.48
CA ASN A 4 -6.11 4.76 -17.82
C ASN A 4 -4.58 4.85 -17.61
N PRO A 5 -3.77 4.99 -18.67
CA PRO A 5 -2.31 4.99 -18.57
C PRO A 5 -1.75 6.15 -17.74
N SER A 6 -2.48 7.28 -17.67
CA SER A 6 -2.09 8.47 -16.93
C SER A 6 -2.17 8.28 -15.42
N ILE A 7 -2.98 7.32 -14.94
CA ILE A 7 -3.05 6.99 -13.53
C ILE A 7 -1.88 6.05 -13.22
N LYS A 8 -1.00 6.47 -12.30
CA LYS A 8 0.16 5.69 -11.86
C LYS A 8 0.06 5.19 -10.43
N VAL A 9 -0.82 5.77 -9.62
CA VAL A 9 -1.00 5.43 -8.22
C VAL A 9 -2.49 5.26 -7.93
N VAL A 10 -2.84 4.19 -7.23
CA VAL A 10 -4.18 3.93 -6.70
C VAL A 10 -4.07 3.97 -5.17
N THR A 11 -4.88 4.83 -4.54
CA THR A 11 -4.91 4.93 -3.08
C THR A 11 -6.16 4.26 -2.52
N ILE A 12 -6.01 3.39 -1.52
CA ILE A 12 -7.09 2.59 -0.94
C ILE A 12 -7.16 2.87 0.57
N PRO A 13 -8.33 3.20 1.15
CA PRO A 13 -8.49 3.28 2.61
C PRO A 13 -8.49 1.89 3.24
N LEU A 14 -7.81 1.70 4.39
CA LEU A 14 -7.66 0.40 5.07
C LEU A 14 -8.95 -0.38 5.38
N ASN A 15 -10.09 0.33 5.43
CA ASN A 15 -11.41 -0.23 5.72
C ASN A 15 -12.31 -0.35 4.48
N HIS A 16 -11.76 -0.18 3.28
CA HIS A 16 -12.53 -0.38 2.06
C HIS A 16 -12.63 -1.88 1.77
N GLY A 17 -13.70 -2.50 2.30
CA GLY A 17 -13.97 -3.93 2.15
C GLY A 17 -13.88 -4.40 0.70
N GLY A 18 -13.25 -5.56 0.50
CA GLY A 18 -13.11 -6.22 -0.80
C GLY A 18 -11.85 -5.88 -1.60
N TYR A 19 -11.09 -4.83 -1.25
CA TYR A 19 -9.94 -4.40 -2.04
C TYR A 19 -8.59 -4.92 -1.54
N PHE A 20 -8.46 -5.25 -0.26
CA PHE A 20 -7.20 -5.77 0.32
C PHE A 20 -7.09 -7.29 0.17
N ASN A 21 -6.93 -7.74 -1.06
CA ASN A 21 -6.62 -9.13 -1.38
C ASN A 21 -5.55 -9.19 -2.48
N SER A 22 -4.81 -10.29 -2.50
CA SER A 22 -3.66 -10.47 -3.39
C SER A 22 -4.05 -10.44 -4.87
N GLU A 23 -5.22 -10.95 -5.24
CA GLU A 23 -5.69 -10.94 -6.63
C GLU A 23 -5.89 -9.51 -7.14
N PHE A 24 -6.54 -8.65 -6.34
CA PHE A 24 -6.75 -7.25 -6.69
C PHE A 24 -5.41 -6.51 -6.87
N PHE A 25 -4.45 -6.76 -5.98
CA PHE A 25 -3.15 -6.09 -6.01
C PHE A 25 -2.32 -6.54 -7.21
N ASN A 26 -2.27 -7.84 -7.48
CA ASN A 26 -1.61 -8.40 -8.65
C ASN A 26 -2.17 -7.81 -9.95
N ASN A 27 -3.50 -7.65 -10.03
CA ASN A 27 -4.15 -7.03 -11.19
C ASN A 27 -3.74 -5.55 -11.37
N LEU A 28 -3.58 -4.79 -10.28
CA LEU A 28 -3.11 -3.41 -10.36
C LEU A 28 -1.64 -3.32 -10.76
N HIS A 29 -0.77 -4.16 -10.18
CA HIS A 29 0.65 -4.20 -10.55
C HIS A 29 0.85 -4.62 -12.00
N ALA A 30 0.07 -5.58 -12.51
CA ALA A 30 0.09 -5.97 -13.92
C ALA A 30 -0.26 -4.81 -14.89
N LEU A 31 -0.93 -3.77 -14.38
CA LEU A 31 -1.26 -2.55 -15.12
C LEU A 31 -0.26 -1.40 -14.86
N ASP A 32 0.91 -1.70 -14.29
CA ASP A 32 1.94 -0.72 -13.90
C ASP A 32 1.37 0.38 -12.98
N LYS A 33 0.51 -0.02 -12.03
CA LYS A 33 -0.02 0.85 -10.99
C LYS A 33 0.69 0.58 -9.68
N LYS A 34 1.04 1.65 -8.97
CA LYS A 34 1.47 1.58 -7.57
C LYS A 34 0.27 1.64 -6.64
N ILE A 35 0.34 0.93 -5.53
CA ILE A 35 -0.76 0.81 -4.57
C ILE A 35 -0.38 1.50 -3.26
N TYR A 36 -1.12 2.54 -2.90
CA TYR A 36 -0.90 3.33 -1.69
C TYR A 36 -2.06 3.11 -0.72
N THR A 37 -1.81 3.18 0.59
CA THR A 37 -2.87 3.05 1.60
C THR A 37 -2.84 4.14 2.66
N HIS A 38 -4.02 4.55 3.15
CA HIS A 38 -4.15 5.46 4.29
C HIS A 38 -5.14 4.91 5.34
N THR A 39 -4.93 5.13 6.64
CA THR A 39 -3.71 5.61 7.31
C THR A 39 -3.16 4.46 8.14
N ILE A 40 -1.90 4.07 7.92
CA ILE A 40 -1.23 3.07 8.76
C ILE A 40 -0.86 3.74 10.08
N HIS A 41 -1.21 3.12 11.19
CA HIS A 41 -0.92 3.63 12.53
C HIS A 41 0.04 2.74 13.31
N THR A 42 0.16 1.47 12.92
CA THR A 42 0.96 0.47 13.63
C THR A 42 1.88 -0.31 12.70
N TYR A 43 2.92 -0.88 13.29
CA TYR A 43 3.84 -1.76 12.56
C TYR A 43 3.17 -3.06 12.08
N ASP A 44 2.25 -3.61 12.86
CA ASP A 44 1.53 -4.82 12.48
C ASP A 44 0.65 -4.59 11.24
N GLU A 45 0.01 -3.42 11.14
CA GLU A 45 -0.67 -2.99 9.93
C GLU A 45 0.32 -2.86 8.77
N LEU A 46 1.43 -2.13 8.95
CA LEU A 46 2.45 -1.99 7.90
C LEU A 46 2.91 -3.36 7.38
N THR A 47 3.26 -4.27 8.28
CA THR A 47 3.74 -5.62 7.93
C THR A 47 2.67 -6.40 7.17
N LYS A 48 1.43 -6.39 7.67
CA LYS A 48 0.29 -7.05 7.02
C LYS A 48 0.05 -6.53 5.61
N TYR A 49 0.03 -5.22 5.42
CA TYR A 49 -0.28 -4.62 4.12
C TYR A 49 0.92 -4.62 3.16
N SER A 50 2.14 -4.54 3.68
CA SER A 50 3.37 -4.77 2.90
C SER A 50 3.40 -6.19 2.33
N ALA A 51 3.01 -7.20 3.11
CA ALA A 51 2.91 -8.58 2.64
C ALA A 51 1.85 -8.77 1.54
N LEU A 52 0.85 -7.87 1.46
CA LEU A 52 -0.13 -7.87 0.37
C LEU A 52 0.39 -7.19 -0.90
N GLY A 53 1.48 -6.41 -0.80
CA GLY A 53 2.11 -5.73 -1.94
C GLY A 53 1.78 -4.24 -2.07
N ILE A 54 1.51 -3.52 -0.97
CA ILE A 54 1.47 -2.04 -1.07
C ILE A 54 2.86 -1.48 -1.46
N ASP A 55 2.86 -0.44 -2.28
CA ASP A 55 4.06 0.30 -2.71
C ASP A 55 4.32 1.54 -1.84
N GLY A 56 3.34 1.96 -1.04
CA GLY A 56 3.42 3.14 -0.19
C GLY A 56 2.27 3.23 0.81
N PHE A 57 2.44 4.07 1.82
CA PHE A 57 1.39 4.34 2.81
C PHE A 57 1.50 5.75 3.36
N TYR A 58 0.39 6.22 3.90
CA TYR A 58 0.29 7.44 4.69
C TYR A 58 0.23 7.04 6.17
N THR A 59 0.96 7.76 7.02
CA THR A 59 0.89 7.63 8.48
C THR A 59 0.72 9.02 9.10
N GLY A 60 -0.04 9.11 10.19
CA GLY A 60 -0.19 10.33 10.98
C GLY A 60 0.97 10.57 11.96
N LEU A 61 1.76 9.53 12.25
CA LEU A 61 2.93 9.60 13.13
C LEU A 61 4.09 8.87 12.45
N LEU A 62 5.18 9.59 12.20
CA LEU A 62 6.35 9.06 11.51
C LEU A 62 7.55 9.27 12.45
N LEU A 63 7.82 8.26 13.29
CA LEU A 63 8.95 8.32 14.21
C LEU A 63 10.24 7.96 13.47
N PRO A 64 11.41 8.46 13.91
CA PRO A 64 12.70 8.10 13.31
C PRO A 64 12.93 6.57 13.23
N SER A 65 12.46 5.82 14.23
CA SER A 65 12.50 4.36 14.25
C SER A 65 11.67 3.70 13.15
N ASP A 66 10.60 4.35 12.69
CA ASP A 66 9.77 3.83 11.60
C ASP A 66 10.49 3.96 10.25
N LEU A 67 11.27 5.05 10.06
CA LEU A 67 12.10 5.26 8.87
C LEU A 67 13.24 4.24 8.75
N GLU A 68 13.94 3.96 9.85
CA GLU A 68 14.99 2.95 9.87
C GLU A 68 14.44 1.57 9.49
N ARG A 69 13.25 1.23 9.99
CA ARG A 69 12.60 -0.05 9.69
C ARG A 69 12.08 -0.14 8.26
N LEU A 70 11.57 0.95 7.69
CA LEU A 70 11.20 1.00 6.27
C LEU A 70 12.35 0.64 5.34
N SER A 71 13.58 1.04 5.70
CA SER A 71 14.76 0.69 4.92
C SER A 71 15.09 -0.81 4.97
N SER A 72 14.73 -1.51 6.04
CA SER A 72 14.96 -2.95 6.22
C SER A 72 13.93 -3.87 5.57
N LEU A 73 12.79 -3.33 5.13
CA LEU A 73 11.73 -4.07 4.42
C LEU A 73 11.97 -4.16 2.90
N ARG A 74 13.01 -3.49 2.37
CA ARG A 74 13.38 -3.48 0.95
C ARG A 74 14.36 -4.57 0.58
#